data_AF-A0A7S2IXD4-F1
#
_entry.id   AF-A0A7S2IXD4-F1
#
_cell.length_a   1.000
_cell.length_b   1.000
_cell.length_c   1.000
_cell.angle_alpha   90.00
_cell.angle_beta   90.00
_cell.angle_gamma   90.00
#
_symmetry.space_group_name_H-M   'P 1'
#
loop_
_entity.id
_entity.type
_entity.pdbx_description
1 polymer ?
#
loop_
_entity_poly.entity_id
_entity_poly.type
_entity_poly.pdbx_seq_one_letter_code
_entity_poly.pdbx_strand_id
1 'polypeptide(L)'
;ALVHHTTSMIMESACDDDAEAAKQVTRVTRRVQSAWFLAREWSALFWVDAIGLALTVANVMCIAVSTLRDLRDEGWLGWDFTSIAFSAALFIEVATKLYLGGGFKAFMCQHADRFWNWFDVFILAACSLDLIALRGKNNMTQIVRLVRLVRLIRLGRYVTASVFRELSTILRGIEAGIRTLIWGSMLLFVVCAVQSVFFVTIMRHYAFEGEFAKYALWHFGTIPDAMLTLIRCHTFDCTTYDGNSLPDMAKGSFPWSVTPVFWFNTVFVSFGLCQIMFASFVEDARQARLYNSLELRARFEKERKWATRRAHVIISRILEIVPETRSVAEVRLTRRMWRFLIKDEKLVSCFEDMGYDAIDQRRLYDR
;
A
#
# COMPACT_ATOMS: atom_id res chain seq x y z
N ALA A 1 10.51 -18.05 33.37
CA ALA A 1 11.24 -18.28 34.63
C ALA A 1 11.19 -17.04 35.53
N LEU A 2 11.75 -15.90 35.12
CA LEU A 2 11.80 -14.67 35.95
C LEU A 2 10.41 -14.13 36.36
N VAL A 3 9.45 -14.08 35.42
CA VAL A 3 8.06 -13.66 35.67
C VAL A 3 7.33 -14.60 36.63
N HIS A 4 7.59 -15.91 36.52
CA HIS A 4 6.96 -16.93 37.36
C HIS A 4 7.50 -16.88 38.80
N HIS A 5 8.78 -16.51 38.96
CA HIS A 5 9.42 -16.36 40.26
C HIS A 5 9.01 -15.05 40.97
N THR A 6 8.78 -13.97 40.22
CA THR A 6 8.26 -12.70 40.77
C THR A 6 6.78 -12.80 41.14
N THR A 7 5.98 -13.55 40.37
CA THR A 7 4.57 -13.78 40.75
C THR A 7 4.42 -14.68 41.98
N SER A 8 5.30 -15.67 42.18
CA SER A 8 5.26 -16.50 43.39
C SER A 8 5.68 -15.72 44.65
N MET A 9 6.73 -14.89 44.55
CA MET A 9 7.16 -14.04 45.68
C MET A 9 6.11 -13.00 46.08
N ILE A 10 5.39 -12.42 45.12
CA ILE A 10 4.33 -11.44 45.40
C ILE A 10 3.09 -12.12 46.00
N MET A 11 2.80 -13.36 45.62
CA MET A 11 1.70 -14.15 46.23
C MET A 11 2.02 -14.61 47.66
N GLU A 12 3.28 -14.92 47.99
CA GLU A 12 3.70 -15.27 49.36
C GLU A 12 3.74 -14.06 50.31
N SER A 13 3.87 -12.84 49.78
CA SER A 13 3.92 -11.61 50.57
C SER A 13 2.54 -11.02 50.90
N ALA A 14 1.46 -11.51 50.28
CA ALA A 14 0.12 -10.97 50.46
C ALA A 14 -0.62 -11.71 51.59
N CYS A 15 -0.41 -11.28 52.84
CA CYS A 15 -1.23 -11.70 53.99
C CYS A 15 -2.63 -11.07 53.93
N ASP A 16 -3.63 -11.95 53.89
CA ASP A 16 -5.07 -11.89 54.23
C ASP A 16 -5.98 -10.66 54.01
N ASP A 17 -5.53 -9.41 53.88
CA ASP A 17 -6.47 -8.26 53.83
C ASP A 17 -6.72 -7.62 52.45
N ASP A 18 -5.97 -7.95 51.39
CA ASP A 18 -6.07 -7.26 50.10
C ASP A 18 -6.49 -8.17 48.91
N ALA A 19 -7.68 -8.74 49.00
CA ALA A 19 -8.31 -9.48 47.88
C ALA A 19 -8.47 -8.65 46.59
N GLU A 20 -8.50 -7.32 46.72
CA GLU A 20 -8.62 -6.38 45.60
C GLU A 20 -7.27 -6.16 44.88
N ALA A 21 -6.16 -6.11 45.62
CA ALA A 21 -4.81 -6.02 45.05
C ALA A 21 -4.45 -7.31 44.29
N ALA A 22 -4.82 -8.48 44.81
CA ALA A 22 -4.63 -9.76 44.13
C ALA A 22 -5.38 -9.83 42.78
N LYS A 23 -6.60 -9.27 42.70
CA LYS A 23 -7.38 -9.13 41.46
C LYS A 23 -6.74 -8.16 40.46
N GLN A 24 -6.11 -7.09 40.95
CA GLN A 24 -5.43 -6.10 40.11
C GLN A 24 -4.14 -6.67 39.51
N VAL A 25 -3.34 -7.38 40.31
CA VAL A 25 -2.11 -8.06 39.86
C VAL A 25 -2.41 -9.18 38.86
N THR A 26 -3.48 -9.95 39.04
CA THR A 26 -3.91 -10.97 38.06
C THR A 26 -4.39 -10.36 36.74
N ARG A 27 -5.04 -9.18 36.76
CA ARG A 27 -5.39 -8.45 35.52
C ARG A 27 -4.17 -7.93 34.79
N VAL A 28 -3.19 -7.38 35.50
CA VAL A 28 -1.95 -6.87 34.93
C VAL A 28 -1.10 -8.00 34.35
N THR A 29 -0.93 -9.11 35.08
CA THR A 29 -0.19 -10.29 34.60
C THR A 29 -0.85 -10.94 33.39
N ARG A 30 -2.19 -11.02 33.33
CA ARG A 30 -2.89 -11.46 32.10
C ARG A 30 -2.61 -10.54 30.91
N ARG A 31 -2.62 -9.22 31.11
CA ARG A 31 -2.30 -8.25 30.04
C ARG A 31 -0.86 -8.38 29.58
N VAL A 32 0.10 -8.52 30.50
CA VAL A 32 1.52 -8.69 30.19
C VAL A 32 1.78 -10.04 29.50
N GLN A 33 1.16 -11.14 29.95
CA GLN A 33 1.24 -12.42 29.25
C GLN A 33 0.64 -12.36 27.85
N SER A 34 -0.52 -11.71 27.67
CA SER A 34 -1.09 -11.53 26.33
C SER A 34 -0.21 -10.68 25.43
N ALA A 35 0.39 -9.60 25.95
CA ALA A 35 1.29 -8.74 25.20
C ALA A 35 2.59 -9.45 24.82
N TRP A 36 3.14 -10.28 25.73
CA TRP A 36 4.35 -11.05 25.48
C TRP A 36 4.12 -12.20 24.48
N PHE A 37 2.96 -12.87 24.57
CA PHE A 37 2.56 -13.90 23.63
C PHE A 37 2.37 -13.30 22.23
N LEU A 38 1.65 -12.17 22.13
CA LEU A 38 1.52 -11.41 20.90
C LEU A 38 2.91 -11.03 20.37
N ALA A 39 3.76 -10.38 21.16
CA ALA A 39 5.10 -9.93 20.72
C ALA A 39 5.96 -11.07 20.17
N ARG A 40 5.90 -12.26 20.78
CA ARG A 40 6.61 -13.45 20.29
C ARG A 40 6.02 -13.97 18.98
N GLU A 41 4.70 -14.02 18.86
CA GLU A 41 4.00 -14.42 17.63
C GLU A 41 4.31 -13.46 16.46
N TRP A 42 4.34 -12.15 16.72
CA TRP A 42 4.74 -11.12 15.77
C TRP A 42 6.19 -11.30 15.28
N SER A 43 7.10 -11.73 16.16
CA SER A 43 8.51 -11.97 15.77
C SER A 43 8.67 -13.17 14.81
N ALA A 44 7.92 -14.25 15.01
CA ALA A 44 7.98 -15.43 14.14
C ALA A 44 7.38 -15.15 12.75
N LEU A 45 6.21 -14.48 12.70
CA LEU A 45 5.56 -14.06 11.45
C LEU A 45 6.47 -13.13 10.64
N PHE A 46 7.15 -12.18 11.30
CA PHE A 46 8.10 -11.28 10.65
C PHE A 46 9.23 -12.03 9.93
N TRP A 47 9.83 -13.04 10.57
CA TRP A 47 10.88 -13.85 9.94
C TRP A 47 10.35 -14.67 8.76
N VAL A 48 9.15 -15.23 8.88
CA VAL A 48 8.51 -15.96 7.77
C VAL A 48 8.27 -15.02 6.59
N ASP A 49 7.81 -13.79 6.83
CA ASP A 49 7.63 -12.78 5.79
C ASP A 49 8.95 -12.35 5.14
N ALA A 50 10.01 -12.15 5.94
CA ALA A 50 11.33 -11.80 5.43
C ALA A 50 11.94 -12.89 4.55
N ILE A 51 11.81 -14.16 4.97
CA ILE A 51 12.25 -15.33 4.19
C ILE A 51 11.40 -15.45 2.91
N GLY A 52 10.09 -15.29 3.02
CA GLY A 52 9.18 -15.30 1.88
C GLY A 52 9.53 -14.22 0.85
N LEU A 53 9.89 -13.02 1.30
CA LEU A 53 10.35 -11.93 0.42
C LEU A 53 11.64 -12.32 -0.29
N ALA A 54 12.65 -12.81 0.45
CA ALA A 54 13.92 -13.23 -0.11
C ALA A 54 13.74 -14.33 -1.18
N LEU A 55 12.90 -15.33 -0.90
CA LEU A 55 12.56 -16.38 -1.86
C LEU A 55 11.84 -15.84 -3.10
N THR A 56 10.93 -14.88 -2.93
CA THR A 56 10.19 -14.28 -4.04
C THR A 56 11.12 -13.48 -4.95
N VAL A 57 12.03 -12.68 -4.37
CA VAL A 57 13.05 -11.93 -5.12
C VAL A 57 14.00 -12.89 -5.84
N ALA A 58 14.46 -13.94 -5.17
CA ALA A 58 15.31 -14.97 -5.79
C ALA A 58 14.61 -15.64 -6.99
N ASN A 59 13.33 -16.00 -6.84
CA ASN A 59 12.53 -16.57 -7.93
C ASN A 59 12.39 -15.61 -9.12
N VAL A 60 12.13 -14.32 -8.87
CA VAL A 60 12.04 -13.29 -9.91
C VAL A 60 13.37 -13.14 -10.66
N MET A 61 14.49 -13.13 -9.94
CA MET A 61 15.83 -13.08 -10.54
C MET A 61 16.11 -14.34 -11.37
N CYS A 62 15.75 -15.53 -10.88
CA CYS A 62 15.86 -16.76 -11.65
C CYS A 62 15.00 -16.71 -12.93
N ILE A 63 13.77 -16.19 -12.87
CA ILE A 63 12.91 -16.01 -14.05
C ILE A 63 13.58 -15.04 -15.04
N ALA A 64 14.11 -13.91 -14.58
CA ALA A 64 14.79 -12.95 -15.44
C ALA A 64 16.00 -13.58 -16.16
N VAL A 65 16.83 -14.33 -15.43
CA VAL A 65 17.99 -15.03 -16.01
C VAL A 65 17.55 -16.13 -16.97
N SER A 66 16.52 -16.91 -16.63
CA SER A 66 16.00 -17.96 -17.52
C SER A 66 15.45 -17.38 -18.82
N THR A 67 14.74 -16.24 -18.76
CA THR A 67 14.19 -15.57 -19.93
C THR A 67 15.31 -15.00 -20.82
N LEU A 68 16.37 -14.47 -20.21
CA LEU A 68 17.55 -14.00 -20.94
C LEU A 68 18.30 -15.14 -21.63
N ARG A 69 18.36 -16.32 -21.01
CA ARG A 69 19.06 -17.49 -21.55
C ARG A 69 18.23 -18.28 -22.56
N ASP A 70 16.92 -18.32 -22.42
CA ASP A 70 16.00 -18.93 -23.40
C ASP A 70 16.10 -18.24 -24.78
N LEU A 71 16.44 -16.95 -24.82
CA LEU A 71 16.75 -16.24 -26.07
C LEU A 71 18.05 -16.73 -26.74
N ARG A 72 18.87 -17.53 -26.05
CA ARG A 72 20.18 -18.02 -26.49
C ARG A 72 20.19 -19.54 -26.80
N ASP A 73 19.01 -20.14 -27.01
CA ASP A 73 18.78 -21.51 -27.50
C ASP A 73 19.27 -22.71 -26.65
N GLU A 74 19.81 -22.50 -25.45
CA GLU A 74 20.15 -23.60 -24.54
C GLU A 74 19.06 -23.83 -23.48
N GLY A 75 18.07 -24.65 -23.81
CA GLY A 75 17.03 -25.09 -22.89
C GLY A 75 17.58 -26.01 -21.79
N TRP A 76 18.01 -25.44 -20.67
CA TRP A 76 18.47 -26.21 -19.51
C TRP A 76 17.29 -26.78 -18.70
N LEU A 77 17.20 -28.10 -18.59
CA LEU A 77 16.16 -28.80 -17.80
C LEU A 77 16.13 -28.39 -16.31
N GLY A 78 17.21 -27.79 -15.79
CA GLY A 78 17.27 -27.31 -14.40
C GLY A 78 16.28 -26.19 -14.07
N TRP A 79 15.75 -25.47 -15.08
CA TRP A 79 14.76 -24.42 -14.86
C TRP A 79 13.43 -24.97 -14.33
N ASP A 80 13.01 -26.13 -14.81
CA ASP A 80 11.78 -26.77 -14.35
C ASP A 80 11.89 -27.19 -12.88
N PHE A 81 13.02 -27.82 -12.50
CA PHE A 81 13.30 -28.17 -11.10
C PHE A 81 13.33 -26.94 -10.20
N THR A 82 13.94 -25.86 -10.65
CA THR A 82 14.02 -24.60 -9.91
C THR A 82 12.63 -24.00 -9.69
N SER A 83 11.77 -24.02 -10.71
CA SER A 83 10.38 -23.56 -10.61
C SER A 83 9.55 -24.40 -9.64
N ILE A 84 9.73 -25.73 -9.65
CA ILE A 84 9.07 -26.65 -8.71
C ILE A 84 9.53 -26.37 -7.28
N ALA A 85 10.85 -26.21 -7.07
CA ALA A 85 11.43 -25.93 -5.76
C ALA A 85 10.92 -24.62 -5.16
N PHE A 86 10.89 -23.54 -5.94
CA PHE A 86 10.30 -22.27 -5.49
C PHE A 86 8.81 -22.44 -5.19
N SER A 87 8.04 -23.10 -6.06
CA SER A 87 6.61 -23.32 -5.81
C SER A 87 6.35 -24.11 -4.52
N ALA A 88 7.17 -25.12 -4.24
CA ALA A 88 7.09 -25.89 -3.00
C ALA A 88 7.45 -25.05 -1.75
N ALA A 89 8.51 -24.25 -1.82
CA ALA A 89 8.89 -23.35 -0.72
C ALA A 89 7.77 -22.35 -0.39
N LEU A 90 7.10 -21.84 -1.42
CA LEU A 90 5.98 -20.92 -1.26
C LEU A 90 4.73 -21.61 -0.70
N PHE A 91 4.47 -22.86 -1.08
CA PHE A 91 3.42 -23.67 -0.47
C PHE A 91 3.68 -23.85 1.03
N ILE A 92 4.93 -24.15 1.41
CA ILE A 92 5.34 -24.31 2.81
C ILE A 92 5.16 -23.01 3.59
N GLU A 93 5.51 -21.86 3.01
CA GLU A 93 5.29 -20.56 3.64
C GLU A 93 3.81 -20.31 3.95
N VAL A 94 2.92 -20.53 2.99
CA VAL A 94 1.47 -20.36 3.16
C VAL A 94 0.93 -21.35 4.19
N ALA A 95 1.38 -22.61 4.16
CA ALA A 95 0.99 -23.62 5.14
C ALA A 95 1.47 -23.26 6.55
N THR A 96 2.67 -22.71 6.70
CA THR A 96 3.22 -22.26 7.98
C THR A 96 2.43 -21.09 8.54
N LYS A 97 2.08 -20.11 7.69
CA LYS A 97 1.21 -18.98 8.08
C LYS A 97 -0.18 -19.45 8.49
N LEU A 98 -0.73 -20.46 7.81
CA LEU A 98 -2.03 -21.05 8.14
C LEU A 98 -2.00 -21.77 9.50
N TYR A 99 -0.91 -22.48 9.78
CA TYR A 99 -0.71 -23.21 11.03
C TYR A 99 -0.51 -22.27 12.22
N LEU A 100 0.36 -21.27 12.06
CA LEU A 100 0.64 -20.27 13.10
C LEU A 100 -0.56 -19.36 13.37
N GLY A 101 -1.31 -18.97 12.33
CA GLY A 101 -2.44 -18.05 12.43
C GLY A 101 -3.74 -18.64 13.01
N GLY A 102 -3.70 -19.80 13.67
CA GLY A 102 -4.88 -20.40 14.32
C GLY A 102 -5.88 -21.06 13.35
N GLY A 103 -5.45 -21.43 12.14
CA GLY A 103 -6.23 -22.20 11.17
C GLY A 103 -6.95 -21.37 10.09
N PHE A 104 -7.63 -22.07 9.17
CA PHE A 104 -8.16 -21.48 7.92
C PHE A 104 -9.18 -20.37 8.12
N LYS A 105 -10.08 -20.51 9.10
CA LYS A 105 -11.12 -19.50 9.38
C LYS A 105 -10.53 -18.21 9.96
N ALA A 106 -9.55 -18.34 10.86
CA ALA A 106 -8.86 -17.20 11.47
C ALA A 106 -8.00 -16.47 10.42
N PHE A 107 -7.24 -17.23 9.62
CA PHE A 107 -6.41 -16.70 8.55
C PHE A 107 -7.20 -15.96 7.45
N MET A 108 -8.38 -16.48 7.07
CA MET A 108 -9.17 -15.92 5.97
C MET A 108 -10.17 -14.83 6.36
N CYS A 109 -10.64 -14.77 7.60
CA CYS A 109 -11.76 -13.88 7.96
C CYS A 109 -11.42 -12.84 9.04
N GLN A 110 -10.38 -13.05 9.84
CA GLN A 110 -10.22 -12.29 11.09
C GLN A 110 -9.05 -11.30 11.08
N HIS A 111 -8.07 -11.48 10.19
CA HIS A 111 -6.90 -10.60 10.07
C HIS A 111 -7.15 -9.39 9.18
N ALA A 112 -6.53 -8.25 9.55
CA ALA A 112 -6.51 -7.02 8.78
C ALA A 112 -5.97 -7.22 7.34
N ASP A 113 -5.13 -8.25 7.13
CA ASP A 113 -4.49 -8.57 5.85
C ASP A 113 -5.28 -9.61 5.02
N ARG A 114 -6.59 -9.74 5.25
CA ARG A 114 -7.45 -10.71 4.56
C ARG A 114 -7.30 -10.72 3.04
N PHE A 115 -7.23 -9.54 2.42
CA PHE A 115 -7.10 -9.42 0.97
C PHE A 115 -5.80 -10.05 0.45
N TRP A 116 -4.68 -9.83 1.17
CA TRP A 116 -3.38 -10.39 0.82
C TRP A 116 -3.33 -11.90 0.98
N ASN A 117 -3.96 -12.42 2.04
CA ASN A 117 -4.06 -13.86 2.26
C ASN A 117 -4.86 -14.57 1.15
N TRP A 118 -5.96 -13.98 0.68
CA TRP A 118 -6.70 -14.47 -0.48
C TRP A 118 -5.87 -14.41 -1.76
N PHE A 119 -5.12 -13.32 -1.94
CA PHE A 119 -4.24 -13.14 -3.08
C PHE A 119 -3.12 -14.19 -3.13
N ASP A 120 -2.50 -14.54 -1.99
CA ASP A 120 -1.50 -15.61 -1.93
C ASP A 120 -2.08 -16.97 -2.32
N VAL A 121 -3.27 -17.30 -1.83
CA VAL A 121 -3.94 -18.56 -2.16
C VAL A 121 -4.30 -18.61 -3.63
N PHE A 122 -4.74 -17.49 -4.21
CA PHE A 122 -4.97 -17.38 -5.65
C PHE A 122 -3.68 -17.61 -6.45
N ILE A 123 -2.56 -16.99 -6.06
CA ILE A 123 -1.26 -17.21 -6.70
C ILE A 123 -0.84 -18.67 -6.57
N LEU A 124 -1.00 -19.27 -5.39
CA LEU A 124 -0.65 -20.67 -5.14
C LEU A 124 -1.47 -21.60 -6.03
N ALA A 125 -2.76 -21.32 -6.20
CA ALA A 125 -3.65 -22.04 -7.12
C ALA A 125 -3.19 -21.87 -8.58
N ALA A 126 -2.85 -20.64 -9.00
CA ALA A 126 -2.32 -20.37 -10.33
C ALA A 126 -1.01 -21.14 -10.60
N CYS A 127 -0.07 -21.14 -9.66
CA CYS A 127 1.17 -21.93 -9.76
C CYS A 127 0.90 -23.44 -9.82
N SER A 128 -0.11 -23.92 -9.09
CA SER A 128 -0.50 -25.33 -9.12
C SER A 128 -1.07 -25.73 -10.49
N LEU A 129 -1.89 -24.87 -11.08
CA LEU A 129 -2.43 -25.07 -12.43
C LEU A 129 -1.31 -25.08 -13.49
N ASP A 130 -0.29 -24.25 -13.33
CA ASP A 130 0.89 -24.23 -14.23
C ASP A 130 1.66 -25.56 -14.19
N LEU A 131 1.85 -26.12 -13.00
CA LEU A 131 2.53 -27.39 -12.80
C LEU A 131 1.76 -28.58 -13.40
N ILE A 132 0.42 -28.51 -13.34
CA ILE A 132 -0.47 -29.49 -14.00
C ILE A 132 -0.43 -29.30 -15.52
N ALA A 133 -0.45 -28.06 -16.01
CA ALA A 133 -0.40 -27.73 -17.43
C ALA A 133 0.92 -28.21 -18.08
N LEU A 134 2.05 -28.13 -17.37
CA LEU A 134 3.34 -28.67 -17.82
C LEU A 134 3.32 -30.19 -18.07
N ARG A 135 2.44 -30.94 -17.40
CA ARG A 135 2.27 -32.39 -17.65
C ARG A 135 1.28 -32.69 -18.78
N GLY A 136 0.44 -31.73 -19.18
CA GLY A 136 -0.54 -31.88 -20.25
C GLY A 136 0.03 -31.50 -21.62
N LYS A 137 -0.11 -32.36 -22.62
CA LYS A 137 0.31 -32.13 -24.03
C LYS A 137 -0.54 -31.09 -24.79
N ASN A 138 -1.23 -30.19 -24.10
CA ASN A 138 -2.19 -29.28 -24.74
C ASN A 138 -1.52 -27.95 -25.14
N ASN A 139 -2.04 -27.30 -26.19
CA ASN A 139 -1.60 -26.02 -26.75
C ASN A 139 -1.75 -24.79 -25.82
N MET A 140 -1.70 -24.99 -24.51
CA MET A 140 -1.93 -24.02 -23.44
C MET A 140 -0.69 -23.14 -23.17
N THR A 141 0.20 -22.98 -24.16
CA THR A 141 1.48 -22.29 -24.03
C THR A 141 1.32 -20.79 -23.77
N GLN A 142 0.23 -20.16 -24.24
CA GLN A 142 -0.06 -18.75 -23.94
C GLN A 142 -0.52 -18.53 -22.49
N ILE A 143 -1.33 -19.44 -21.93
CA ILE A 143 -1.82 -19.32 -20.55
C ILE A 143 -0.66 -19.54 -19.56
N VAL A 144 0.22 -20.51 -19.84
CA VAL A 144 1.45 -20.73 -19.07
C VAL A 144 2.31 -19.46 -18.99
N ARG A 145 2.43 -18.70 -20.09
CA ARG A 145 3.17 -17.42 -20.09
C ARG A 145 2.54 -16.38 -19.17
N LEU A 146 1.21 -16.25 -19.17
CA LEU A 146 0.50 -15.31 -18.29
C LEU A 146 0.64 -15.71 -16.81
N VAL A 147 0.57 -17.00 -16.50
CA VAL A 147 0.74 -17.50 -15.13
C VAL A 147 2.14 -17.23 -14.58
N ARG A 148 3.18 -17.30 -15.43
CA ARG A 148 4.54 -16.88 -15.05
C ARG A 148 4.60 -15.41 -14.63
N LEU A 149 3.86 -14.52 -15.30
CA LEU A 149 3.79 -13.09 -14.94
C LEU A 149 3.04 -12.86 -13.63
N VAL A 150 2.01 -13.64 -13.32
CA VAL A 150 1.27 -13.57 -12.04
C VAL A 150 2.22 -13.75 -10.85
N ARG A 151 3.29 -14.55 -10.99
CA ARG A 151 4.31 -14.73 -9.95
C ARG A 151 5.06 -13.44 -9.62
N LEU A 152 5.23 -12.53 -10.57
CA LEU A 152 5.87 -11.21 -10.35
C LEU A 152 4.98 -10.30 -9.50
N ILE A 153 3.66 -10.40 -9.67
CA ILE A 153 2.68 -9.59 -8.92
C ILE A 153 2.77 -9.89 -7.41
N ARG A 154 3.26 -11.09 -7.03
CA ARG A 154 3.51 -11.44 -5.63
C ARG A 154 4.46 -10.46 -4.92
N LEU A 155 5.43 -9.86 -5.61
CA LEU A 155 6.29 -8.83 -5.00
C LEU A 155 5.47 -7.66 -4.46
N GLY A 156 4.32 -7.37 -5.08
CA GLY A 156 3.37 -6.35 -4.65
C GLY A 156 2.84 -6.57 -3.22
N ARG A 157 2.74 -7.81 -2.75
CA ARG A 157 2.36 -8.09 -1.36
C ARG A 157 3.38 -7.55 -0.36
N TYR A 158 4.67 -7.68 -0.66
CA TYR A 158 5.69 -7.21 0.26
C TYR A 158 5.84 -5.70 0.25
N VAL A 159 5.27 -4.99 -0.73
CA VAL A 159 5.20 -3.53 -0.73
C VAL A 159 4.40 -3.00 0.46
N THR A 160 3.46 -3.78 1.02
CA THR A 160 2.76 -3.40 2.26
C THR A 160 3.50 -3.79 3.54
N ALA A 161 4.65 -4.47 3.44
CA ALA A 161 5.47 -4.77 4.61
C ALA A 161 5.96 -3.47 5.25
N SER A 162 6.16 -3.50 6.57
CA SER A 162 6.61 -2.33 7.36
C SER A 162 7.92 -1.72 6.85
N VAL A 163 8.75 -2.52 6.17
CA VAL A 163 10.01 -2.10 5.53
C VAL A 163 9.78 -1.07 4.41
N PHE A 164 8.65 -1.12 3.71
CA PHE A 164 8.33 -0.27 2.56
C PHE A 164 7.19 0.71 2.84
N ARG A 165 7.13 1.24 4.08
CA ARG A 165 6.05 2.12 4.53
C ARG A 165 5.84 3.33 3.60
N GLU A 166 6.92 3.91 3.10
CA GLU A 166 6.87 5.04 2.15
C GLU A 166 6.21 4.63 0.82
N LEU A 167 6.62 3.48 0.25
CA LEU A 167 6.06 2.97 -1.00
C LEU A 167 4.57 2.62 -0.84
N SER A 168 4.19 2.01 0.28
CA SER A 168 2.78 1.72 0.60
C SER A 168 1.94 3.00 0.69
N THR A 169 2.55 4.10 1.17
CA THR A 169 1.87 5.40 1.25
C THR A 169 1.63 5.98 -0.14
N ILE A 170 2.60 5.82 -1.06
CA ILE A 170 2.44 6.22 -2.47
C ILE A 170 1.35 5.38 -3.14
N LEU A 171 1.36 4.05 -2.96
CA LEU A 171 0.34 3.16 -3.55
C LEU A 171 -1.07 3.49 -3.08
N ARG A 172 -1.26 3.79 -1.79
CA ARG A 172 -2.56 4.26 -1.27
C ARG A 172 -2.99 5.60 -1.90
N GLY A 173 -2.02 6.46 -2.21
CA GLY A 173 -2.26 7.68 -2.98
C GLY A 173 -2.73 7.38 -4.41
N ILE A 174 -2.14 6.38 -5.07
CA ILE A 174 -2.57 5.92 -6.39
C ILE A 174 -3.98 5.32 -6.32
N GLU A 175 -4.25 4.47 -5.33
CA GLU A 175 -5.56 3.84 -5.12
C GLU A 175 -6.69 4.89 -5.03
N ALA A 176 -6.45 5.98 -4.30
CA ALA A 176 -7.39 7.09 -4.23
C ALA A 176 -7.64 7.76 -5.60
N GLY A 177 -6.63 7.83 -6.47
CA GLY A 177 -6.72 8.41 -7.81
C GLY A 177 -7.26 7.48 -8.89
N ILE A 178 -7.30 6.16 -8.67
CA ILE A 178 -7.77 5.18 -9.68
C ILE A 178 -9.21 5.49 -10.10
N ARG A 179 -10.08 5.87 -9.16
CA ARG A 179 -11.48 6.16 -9.46
C ARG A 179 -11.60 7.28 -10.50
N THR A 180 -10.86 8.37 -10.36
CA THR A 180 -10.96 9.51 -11.27
C THR A 180 -10.23 9.27 -12.58
N LEU A 181 -9.15 8.50 -12.56
CA LEU A 181 -8.54 7.96 -13.77
C LEU A 181 -9.53 7.12 -14.58
N ILE A 182 -10.32 6.25 -13.95
CA ILE A 182 -11.33 5.43 -14.65
C ILE A 182 -12.38 6.31 -15.33
N TRP A 183 -12.93 7.31 -14.63
CA TRP A 183 -13.92 8.21 -15.23
C TRP A 183 -13.35 9.03 -16.38
N GLY A 184 -12.13 9.56 -16.22
CA GLY A 184 -11.44 10.28 -17.30
C GLY A 184 -11.14 9.37 -18.50
N SER A 185 -10.71 8.12 -18.25
CA SER A 185 -10.47 7.12 -19.29
C SER A 185 -11.75 6.77 -20.05
N MET A 186 -12.89 6.64 -19.35
CA MET A 186 -14.19 6.41 -19.97
C MET A 186 -14.61 7.59 -20.85
N LEU A 187 -14.39 8.83 -20.39
CA LEU A 187 -14.68 10.01 -21.18
C LEU A 187 -13.83 10.06 -22.45
N LEU A 188 -12.52 9.80 -22.34
CA LEU A 188 -11.61 9.74 -23.48
C LEU A 188 -12.03 8.64 -24.46
N PHE A 189 -12.43 7.46 -23.96
CA PHE A 189 -12.90 6.35 -24.78
C PHE A 189 -14.15 6.72 -25.61
N VAL A 190 -15.13 7.40 -25.01
CA VAL A 190 -16.34 7.87 -25.71
C VAL A 190 -15.98 8.89 -26.80
N VAL A 191 -15.09 9.83 -26.50
CA VAL A 191 -14.65 10.83 -27.47
C VAL A 191 -13.92 10.18 -28.65
N CYS A 192 -13.01 9.24 -28.37
CA CYS A 192 -12.31 8.47 -29.41
C CYS A 192 -13.29 7.63 -30.25
N ALA A 193 -14.37 7.11 -29.66
CA ALA A 193 -15.40 6.37 -30.40
C ALA A 193 -16.20 7.26 -31.36
N VAL A 194 -16.52 8.50 -30.97
CA VAL A 194 -17.20 9.44 -31.86
C VAL A 194 -16.27 9.89 -32.99
N GLN A 195 -15.02 10.22 -32.65
CA GLN A 195 -14.01 10.60 -33.63
C GLN A 195 -13.67 9.47 -34.60
N SER A 196 -13.59 8.23 -34.14
CA SER A 196 -13.28 7.09 -35.01
C SER A 196 -14.35 6.90 -36.07
N VAL A 197 -15.63 7.05 -35.73
CA VAL A 197 -16.73 7.02 -36.71
C VAL A 197 -16.56 8.15 -37.73
N PHE A 198 -16.25 9.37 -37.28
CA PHE A 198 -16.00 10.51 -38.16
C PHE A 198 -14.83 10.24 -39.13
N PHE A 199 -13.69 9.76 -38.61
CA PHE A 199 -12.50 9.48 -39.42
C PHE A 199 -12.71 8.33 -40.40
N VAL A 200 -13.29 7.21 -39.96
CA VAL A 200 -13.59 6.09 -40.85
C VAL A 200 -14.55 6.52 -41.96
N THR A 201 -15.54 7.36 -41.65
CA THR A 201 -16.50 7.87 -42.65
C THR A 201 -15.82 8.76 -43.68
N ILE A 202 -14.98 9.69 -43.23
CA ILE A 202 -14.18 10.55 -44.10
C ILE A 202 -13.24 9.71 -44.97
N MET A 203 -12.54 8.76 -44.36
CA MET A 203 -11.55 7.93 -45.05
C MET A 203 -12.18 7.04 -46.12
N ARG A 204 -13.42 6.60 -45.93
CA ARG A 204 -14.17 5.86 -46.95
C ARG A 204 -14.71 6.75 -48.07
N HIS A 205 -14.98 8.02 -47.78
CA HIS A 205 -15.51 8.95 -48.76
C HIS A 205 -14.43 9.43 -49.75
N TYR A 206 -13.21 9.66 -49.26
CA TYR A 206 -12.08 10.01 -50.10
C TYR A 206 -11.40 8.73 -50.60
N ALA A 207 -11.55 8.44 -51.90
CA ALA A 207 -10.83 7.35 -52.55
C ALA A 207 -9.34 7.72 -52.62
N PHE A 208 -8.56 7.27 -51.65
CA PHE A 208 -7.11 7.44 -51.67
C PHE A 208 -6.48 6.44 -52.64
N GLU A 209 -5.54 6.93 -53.45
CA GLU A 209 -4.68 6.10 -54.29
C GLU A 209 -3.25 6.07 -53.71
N GLY A 210 -2.47 5.06 -54.08
CA GLY A 210 -1.07 4.94 -53.70
C GLY A 210 -0.82 4.40 -52.29
N GLU A 211 0.36 4.70 -51.72
CA GLU A 211 0.79 4.14 -50.44
C GLU A 211 -0.03 4.66 -49.25
N PHE A 212 -0.50 5.91 -49.32
CA PHE A 212 -1.33 6.51 -48.27
C PHE A 212 -2.62 5.72 -48.01
N ALA A 213 -3.23 5.14 -49.05
CA ALA A 213 -4.43 4.31 -48.91
C ALA A 213 -4.21 3.09 -48.02
N LYS A 214 -3.03 2.47 -48.08
CA LYS A 214 -2.67 1.31 -47.24
C LYS A 214 -2.55 1.72 -45.77
N TYR A 215 -1.88 2.84 -45.50
CA TYR A 215 -1.76 3.37 -44.13
C TYR A 215 -3.10 3.80 -43.55
N ALA A 216 -3.91 4.49 -44.35
CA ALA A 216 -5.26 4.89 -43.97
C ALA A 216 -6.15 3.69 -43.64
N LEU A 217 -6.05 2.59 -44.40
CA LEU A 217 -6.81 1.37 -44.13
C LEU A 217 -6.32 0.64 -42.86
N TRP A 218 -5.01 0.65 -42.60
CA TRP A 218 -4.45 -0.02 -41.41
C TRP A 218 -4.80 0.71 -40.11
N HIS A 219 -4.83 2.04 -40.15
CA HIS A 219 -5.17 2.87 -38.99
C HIS A 219 -6.65 3.20 -38.85
N PHE A 220 -7.40 3.32 -39.96
CA PHE A 220 -8.78 3.79 -39.99
C PHE A 220 -9.71 2.90 -40.86
N GLY A 221 -9.34 1.65 -41.11
CA GLY A 221 -10.17 0.71 -41.86
C GLY A 221 -11.41 0.25 -41.09
N THR A 222 -11.25 0.04 -39.79
CA THR A 222 -12.34 -0.32 -38.86
C THR A 222 -12.44 0.68 -37.70
N ILE A 223 -13.61 0.72 -37.06
CA ILE A 223 -13.85 1.58 -35.89
C ILE A 223 -12.87 1.24 -34.74
N PRO A 224 -12.64 -0.03 -34.36
CA PRO A 224 -11.64 -0.37 -33.34
C PRO A 224 -10.22 0.09 -33.67
N ASP A 225 -9.77 -0.09 -34.91
CA ASP A 225 -8.41 0.31 -35.32
C ASP A 225 -8.26 1.85 -35.26
N ALA A 226 -9.30 2.57 -35.71
CA ALA A 226 -9.36 4.02 -35.61
C ALA A 226 -9.35 4.49 -34.16
N MET A 227 -10.12 3.84 -33.27
CA MET A 227 -10.12 4.16 -31.84
C MET A 227 -8.74 3.94 -31.20
N LEU A 228 -8.07 2.82 -31.49
CA LEU A 228 -6.72 2.55 -30.98
C LEU A 228 -5.71 3.57 -31.48
N THR A 229 -5.77 3.93 -32.76
CA THR A 229 -4.91 4.96 -33.35
C THR A 229 -5.15 6.32 -32.69
N LEU A 230 -6.41 6.72 -32.46
CA LEU A 230 -6.76 7.99 -31.81
C LEU A 230 -6.34 8.03 -30.35
N ILE A 231 -6.56 6.94 -29.59
CA ILE A 231 -6.08 6.84 -28.21
C ILE A 231 -4.56 7.05 -28.18
N ARG A 232 -3.82 6.35 -29.04
CA ARG A 232 -2.36 6.52 -29.16
C ARG A 232 -1.97 7.97 -29.47
N CYS A 233 -2.64 8.60 -30.45
CA CYS A 233 -2.41 9.98 -30.84
C CYS A 233 -2.70 10.99 -29.72
N HIS A 234 -3.67 10.72 -28.84
CA HIS A 234 -4.01 11.61 -27.73
C HIS A 234 -3.13 11.40 -26.48
N THR A 235 -2.64 10.18 -26.25
CA THR A 235 -1.85 9.87 -25.05
C THR A 235 -0.34 9.96 -25.23
N PHE A 236 0.17 9.67 -26.43
CA PHE A 236 1.61 9.47 -26.63
C PHE A 236 2.12 10.13 -27.92
N ASP A 237 1.90 9.48 -29.06
CA ASP A 237 2.42 9.93 -30.35
C ASP A 237 1.45 9.62 -31.49
N CYS A 238 1.55 10.40 -32.56
CA CYS A 238 0.72 10.23 -33.75
C CYS A 238 1.62 9.96 -34.97
N THR A 239 2.40 8.89 -34.88
CA THR A 239 3.35 8.46 -35.92
C THR A 239 2.98 7.09 -36.49
N THR A 240 3.29 6.92 -37.77
CA THR A 240 3.22 5.64 -38.47
C THR A 240 4.37 4.71 -38.06
N TYR A 241 4.33 3.45 -38.50
CA TYR A 241 5.42 2.50 -38.26
C TYR A 241 6.78 2.99 -38.80
N ASP A 242 6.74 3.75 -39.90
CA ASP A 242 7.94 4.32 -40.54
C ASP A 242 8.42 5.62 -39.87
N GLY A 243 7.81 6.01 -38.74
CA GLY A 243 8.15 7.22 -37.99
C GLY A 243 7.60 8.51 -38.61
N ASN A 244 6.90 8.45 -39.74
CA ASN A 244 6.27 9.62 -40.35
C ASN A 244 5.05 10.05 -39.54
N SER A 245 4.89 11.36 -39.35
CA SER A 245 3.73 11.87 -38.61
C SER A 245 2.44 11.72 -39.43
N LEU A 246 1.41 11.16 -38.81
CA LEU A 246 0.10 10.93 -39.43
C LEU A 246 -0.55 12.22 -39.96
N PRO A 247 -0.46 13.38 -39.25
CA PRO A 247 -0.95 14.66 -39.76
C PRO A 247 -0.21 15.15 -41.00
N ASP A 248 1.07 14.87 -41.14
CA ASP A 248 1.85 15.34 -42.29
C ASP A 248 1.55 14.53 -43.55
N MET A 249 1.38 13.21 -43.40
CA MET A 249 0.87 12.35 -44.47
C MET A 249 -0.55 12.72 -44.90
N ALA A 250 -1.37 13.23 -43.97
CA ALA A 250 -2.72 13.71 -44.25
C ALA A 250 -2.73 15.00 -45.10
N LYS A 251 -1.76 15.92 -44.94
CA LYS A 251 -1.75 17.21 -45.65
C LYS A 251 -1.77 17.09 -47.18
N GLY A 252 -1.12 16.06 -47.72
CA GLY A 252 -1.05 15.85 -49.18
C GLY A 252 -2.28 15.15 -49.77
N SER A 253 -3.08 14.50 -48.94
CA SER A 253 -4.12 13.56 -49.38
C SER A 253 -5.54 14.10 -49.17
N PHE A 254 -5.73 15.01 -48.21
CA PHE A 254 -7.04 15.58 -47.91
C PHE A 254 -7.31 16.91 -48.61
N PRO A 255 -8.59 17.22 -48.91
CA PRO A 255 -8.98 18.57 -49.29
C PRO A 255 -8.59 19.55 -48.19
N TRP A 256 -8.21 20.76 -48.59
CA TRP A 256 -7.82 21.83 -47.68
C TRP A 256 -8.89 22.15 -46.62
N SER A 257 -10.17 21.84 -46.88
CA SER A 257 -11.28 22.07 -45.94
C SER A 257 -11.34 21.06 -44.79
N VAL A 258 -10.81 19.85 -44.95
CA VAL A 258 -10.84 18.78 -43.94
C VAL A 258 -9.68 18.93 -42.96
N THR A 259 -8.54 19.44 -43.43
CA THR A 259 -7.30 19.60 -42.63
C THR A 259 -7.49 20.48 -41.39
N PRO A 260 -8.14 21.67 -41.45
CA PRO A 260 -8.42 22.48 -40.26
C PRO A 260 -9.31 21.78 -39.24
N VAL A 261 -10.31 21.00 -39.69
CA VAL A 261 -11.21 20.25 -38.81
C VAL A 261 -10.44 19.15 -38.09
N PHE A 262 -9.58 18.42 -38.80
CA PHE A 262 -8.68 17.42 -38.21
C PHE A 262 -7.77 18.02 -37.15
N TRP A 263 -7.13 19.14 -37.49
CA TRP A 263 -6.19 19.82 -36.60
C TRP A 263 -6.89 20.38 -35.36
N PHE A 264 -8.02 21.06 -35.55
CA PHE A 264 -8.83 21.59 -34.45
C PHE A 264 -9.32 20.48 -33.52
N ASN A 265 -9.84 19.38 -34.06
CA ASN A 265 -10.30 18.24 -33.27
C ASN A 265 -9.14 17.60 -32.46
N THR A 266 -7.98 17.44 -33.09
CA THR A 266 -6.79 16.89 -32.44
C THR A 266 -6.31 17.80 -31.30
N VAL A 267 -6.20 19.11 -31.56
CA VAL A 267 -5.77 20.09 -30.56
C VAL A 267 -6.79 20.21 -29.44
N PHE A 268 -8.08 20.28 -29.77
CA PHE A 268 -9.15 20.39 -28.77
C PHE A 268 -9.17 19.18 -27.82
N VAL A 269 -9.01 17.96 -28.33
CA VAL A 269 -9.00 16.76 -27.47
C VAL A 269 -7.68 16.63 -26.71
N SER A 270 -6.53 16.78 -27.38
CA SER A 270 -5.23 16.64 -26.72
C SER A 270 -4.96 17.74 -25.68
N PHE A 271 -5.34 19.00 -25.95
CA PHE A 271 -5.15 20.09 -25.00
C PHE A 271 -6.36 20.31 -24.10
N GLY A 272 -7.58 20.01 -24.53
CA GLY A 272 -8.77 20.19 -23.69
C GLY A 272 -8.94 19.03 -22.72
N LEU A 273 -9.11 17.82 -23.24
CA LEU A 273 -9.52 16.67 -22.42
C LEU A 273 -8.39 16.15 -21.53
N CYS A 274 -7.16 16.05 -22.04
CA CYS A 274 -6.04 15.64 -21.20
C CYS A 274 -5.79 16.65 -20.07
N GLN A 275 -5.90 17.96 -20.34
CA GLN A 275 -5.72 18.97 -19.30
C GLN A 275 -6.86 18.96 -18.27
N ILE A 276 -8.10 18.71 -18.68
CA ILE A 276 -9.22 18.51 -17.74
C ILE A 276 -8.96 17.28 -16.86
N MET A 277 -8.50 16.17 -17.44
CA MET A 277 -8.13 14.98 -16.67
C MET A 277 -7.01 15.28 -15.66
N PHE A 278 -5.93 15.94 -16.09
CA PHE A 278 -4.85 16.35 -15.18
C PHE A 278 -5.34 17.29 -14.08
N ALA A 279 -6.18 18.26 -14.41
CA ALA A 279 -6.77 19.18 -13.44
C ALA A 279 -7.62 18.43 -12.40
N SER A 280 -8.44 17.46 -12.83
CA SER A 280 -9.22 16.63 -11.90
C SER A 280 -8.33 15.80 -10.98
N PHE A 281 -7.26 15.21 -11.51
CA PHE A 281 -6.32 14.42 -10.72
C PHE A 281 -5.58 15.28 -9.69
N VAL A 282 -5.17 16.50 -10.07
CA VAL A 282 -4.54 17.46 -9.17
C VAL A 282 -5.51 17.88 -8.06
N GLU A 283 -6.78 18.10 -8.38
CA GLU A 283 -7.78 18.46 -7.37
C GLU A 283 -8.03 17.33 -6.38
N ASP A 284 -8.14 16.08 -6.83
CA ASP A 284 -8.27 14.91 -5.94
C ASP A 284 -7.03 14.76 -5.04
N ALA A 285 -5.83 14.90 -5.62
CA ALA A 285 -4.58 14.82 -4.87
C ALA A 285 -4.49 15.96 -3.83
N ARG A 286 -4.95 17.16 -4.17
CA ARG A 286 -5.02 18.31 -3.26
C ARG A 286 -6.01 18.04 -2.12
N GLN A 287 -7.18 17.49 -2.42
CA GLN A 287 -8.19 17.13 -1.42
C GLN A 287 -7.68 16.04 -0.47
N ALA A 288 -7.02 15.01 -1.00
CA ALA A 288 -6.41 13.95 -0.19
C ALA A 288 -5.35 14.51 0.77
N ARG A 289 -4.49 15.44 0.30
CA ARG A 289 -3.51 16.14 1.15
C ARG A 289 -4.18 17.00 2.20
N LEU A 290 -5.23 17.75 1.84
CA LEU A 290 -5.96 18.60 2.78
C LEU A 290 -6.58 17.76 3.89
N TYR A 291 -7.25 16.66 3.55
CA TYR A 291 -7.83 15.72 4.51
C TYR A 291 -6.77 15.20 5.49
N ASN A 292 -5.62 14.75 4.99
CA ASN A 292 -4.51 14.26 5.83
C ASN A 292 -3.97 15.37 6.76
N SER A 293 -3.85 16.61 6.26
CA SER A 293 -3.40 17.76 7.06
C SER A 293 -4.39 18.14 8.17
N LEU A 294 -5.69 18.03 7.90
CA LEU A 294 -6.75 18.30 8.88
C LEU A 294 -6.80 17.20 9.94
N GLU A 295 -6.64 15.94 9.55
CA GLU A 295 -6.57 14.83 10.49
C GLU A 295 -5.36 14.99 11.43
N LEU A 296 -4.21 15.35 10.88
CA LEU A 296 -3.00 15.60 11.67
C LEU A 296 -3.20 16.76 12.66
N ARG A 297 -3.82 17.87 12.22
CA ARG A 297 -4.16 18.99 13.11
C ARG A 297 -5.13 18.57 14.21
N ALA A 298 -6.16 17.79 13.88
CA ALA A 298 -7.11 17.29 14.86
C ALA A 298 -6.46 16.37 15.91
N ARG A 299 -5.46 15.57 15.51
CA ARG A 299 -4.65 14.77 16.45
C ARG A 299 -3.85 15.67 17.39
N PHE A 300 -3.13 16.66 16.85
CA PHE A 300 -2.38 17.61 17.68
C PHE A 300 -3.26 18.42 18.61
N GLU A 301 -4.46 18.82 18.18
CA GLU A 301 -5.41 19.52 19.07
C GLU A 301 -5.90 18.61 20.20
N LYS A 302 -6.16 17.34 19.93
CA LYS A 302 -6.53 16.36 20.97
C LYS A 302 -5.39 16.17 21.96
N GLU A 303 -4.17 15.99 21.47
CA GLU A 303 -2.95 15.88 22.30
C GLU A 303 -2.73 17.13 23.15
N ARG A 304 -2.88 18.32 22.55
CA ARG A 304 -2.72 19.60 23.26
C ARG A 304 -3.79 19.81 24.33
N LYS A 305 -5.06 19.51 24.03
CA LYS A 305 -6.17 19.59 25.01
C LYS A 305 -5.97 18.57 26.14
N TRP A 306 -5.53 17.36 25.81
CA TRP A 306 -5.21 16.32 26.79
C TRP A 306 -4.05 16.75 27.71
N ALA A 307 -2.95 17.25 27.14
CA ALA A 307 -1.80 17.76 27.88
C ALA A 307 -2.17 18.93 28.79
N THR A 308 -3.01 19.87 28.32
CA THR A 308 -3.46 21.02 29.11
C THR A 308 -4.33 20.58 30.30
N ARG A 309 -5.26 19.64 30.08
CA ARG A 309 -6.09 19.09 31.17
C ARG A 309 -5.24 18.41 32.23
N ARG A 310 -4.24 17.62 31.82
CA ARG A 310 -3.32 16.94 32.75
C ARG A 310 -2.41 17.91 33.49
N ALA A 311 -1.87 18.92 32.80
CA ALA A 311 -1.11 19.98 33.44
C ALA A 311 -1.95 20.71 34.50
N HIS A 312 -3.22 20.99 34.21
CA HIS A 312 -4.12 21.62 35.19
C HIS A 312 -4.35 20.74 36.41
N VAL A 313 -4.53 19.43 36.24
CA VAL A 313 -4.65 18.47 37.36
C VAL A 313 -3.37 18.47 38.20
N ILE A 314 -2.20 18.39 37.59
CA ILE A 314 -0.91 18.41 38.29
C ILE A 314 -0.74 19.73 39.06
N ILE A 315 -1.00 20.87 38.42
CA ILE A 315 -0.92 22.20 39.05
C ILE A 315 -1.89 22.29 40.23
N SER A 316 -3.15 21.85 40.06
CA SER A 316 -4.14 21.88 41.13
C SER A 316 -3.72 21.03 42.34
N ARG A 317 -3.12 19.86 42.11
CA ARG A 317 -2.59 19.00 43.18
C ARG A 317 -1.36 19.59 43.86
N ILE A 318 -0.46 20.23 43.11
CA ILE A 318 0.69 20.93 43.70
C ILE A 318 0.20 22.06 44.61
N LEU A 319 -0.81 22.83 44.19
CA LEU A 319 -1.39 23.91 45.01
C LEU A 319 -2.09 23.38 46.28
N GLU A 320 -2.76 22.22 46.22
CA GLU A 320 -3.37 21.58 47.40
C GLU A 320 -2.31 21.16 48.43
N ILE A 321 -1.17 20.64 47.97
CA ILE A 321 -0.09 20.16 48.84
C ILE A 321 0.75 21.32 49.40
N VAL A 322 0.79 22.47 48.71
CA VAL A 322 1.55 23.67 49.11
C VAL A 322 0.59 24.85 49.31
N PRO A 323 -0.20 24.87 50.39
CA PRO A 323 -1.27 25.86 50.58
C PRO A 323 -0.78 27.28 50.88
N GLU A 324 0.50 27.49 51.24
CA GLU A 324 1.04 28.80 51.61
C GLU A 324 1.18 29.78 50.43
N THR A 325 1.09 29.32 49.19
CA THR A 325 1.28 30.14 47.98
C THR A 325 -0.04 30.44 47.27
N ARG A 326 -0.36 31.73 47.12
CA ARG A 326 -1.56 32.20 46.38
C ARG A 326 -1.44 32.07 44.86
N SER A 327 -0.24 31.87 44.32
CA SER A 327 0.02 31.81 42.89
C SER A 327 1.03 30.72 42.55
N VAL A 328 0.74 29.95 41.49
CA VAL A 328 1.62 28.90 40.95
C VAL A 328 2.98 29.46 40.52
N ALA A 329 3.01 30.71 40.05
CA ALA A 329 4.21 31.36 39.56
C ALA A 329 5.22 31.69 40.69
N GLU A 330 4.76 31.72 41.94
CA GLU A 330 5.60 32.04 43.10
C GLU A 330 6.10 30.79 43.85
N VAL A 331 5.63 29.60 43.45
CA VAL A 331 6.02 28.34 44.08
C VAL A 331 7.47 28.01 43.74
N ARG A 332 8.39 28.28 44.67
CA ARG A 332 9.73 27.71 44.61
C ARG A 332 9.69 26.27 45.14
N LEU A 333 9.62 25.31 44.22
CA LEU A 333 9.77 23.90 44.55
C LEU A 333 11.18 23.64 45.07
N THR A 334 11.31 23.26 46.34
CA THR A 334 12.58 22.74 46.87
C THR A 334 12.68 21.24 46.63
N ARG A 335 13.91 20.71 46.54
CA ARG A 335 14.17 19.26 46.30
C ARG A 335 13.53 18.35 47.35
N ARG A 336 13.28 18.87 48.56
CA ARG A 336 12.57 18.18 49.63
C ARG A 336 11.06 18.13 49.38
N MET A 337 10.46 19.25 48.94
CA MET A 337 9.05 19.30 48.49
C MET A 337 8.82 18.43 47.26
N TRP A 338 9.72 18.44 46.27
CA TRP A 338 9.60 17.58 45.09
C TRP A 338 9.59 16.09 45.45
N ARG A 339 10.47 15.66 46.36
CA ARG A 339 10.47 14.28 46.89
C ARG A 339 9.19 13.91 47.65
N PHE A 340 8.51 14.89 48.23
CA PHE A 340 7.22 14.68 48.89
C PHE A 340 6.08 14.58 47.86
N LEU A 341 6.10 15.45 46.84
CA LEU A 341 5.15 15.44 45.73
C LEU A 341 5.17 14.13 44.93
N ILE A 342 6.35 13.56 44.68
CA ILE A 342 6.47 12.26 43.99
C ILE A 342 5.97 11.08 44.86
N LYS A 343 5.66 11.28 46.16
CA LYS A 343 5.00 10.24 46.95
C LYS A 343 3.48 10.22 46.77
N ASP A 344 2.90 11.27 46.18
CA ASP A 344 1.47 11.29 45.88
C ASP A 344 1.20 10.38 44.67
N GLU A 345 0.49 9.28 44.92
CA GLU A 345 0.19 8.25 43.93
C GLU A 345 -0.60 8.79 42.73
N LYS A 346 -1.47 9.81 42.94
CA LYS A 346 -2.24 10.44 41.85
C LYS A 346 -1.35 11.32 40.98
N LEU A 347 -0.37 11.98 41.57
CA LEU A 347 0.60 12.80 40.85
C LEU A 347 1.55 11.91 40.03
N VAL A 348 2.04 10.82 40.63
CA VAL A 348 2.86 9.80 39.95
C VAL A 348 2.09 9.18 38.79
N SER A 349 0.83 8.78 39.01
CA SER A 349 -0.02 8.26 37.93
C SER A 349 -0.23 9.28 36.80
N CYS A 350 -0.35 10.58 37.10
CA CYS A 350 -0.41 11.61 36.06
C CYS A 350 0.90 11.77 35.29
N PHE A 351 2.06 11.62 35.93
CA PHE A 351 3.36 11.66 35.26
C PHE A 351 3.61 10.41 34.41
N GLU A 352 3.23 9.24 34.90
CA GLU A 352 3.28 7.98 34.15
C GLU A 352 2.35 8.02 32.94
N ASP A 353 1.14 8.58 33.07
CA ASP A 353 0.21 8.80 31.96
C ASP A 353 0.79 9.74 30.88
N MET A 354 1.69 10.66 31.26
CA MET A 354 2.45 11.52 30.35
C MET A 354 3.70 10.86 29.76
N GLY A 355 3.97 9.61 30.12
CA GLY A 355 5.12 8.85 29.64
C GLY A 355 6.41 9.13 30.40
N TYR A 356 6.36 9.80 31.55
CA TYR A 356 7.52 9.94 32.43
C TYR A 356 7.57 8.76 33.40
N ASP A 357 8.55 7.90 33.20
CA ASP A 357 8.88 6.79 34.09
C ASP A 357 9.53 7.28 35.40
N ALA A 358 9.48 6.45 36.45
CA ALA A 358 9.88 6.83 37.81
C ALA A 358 11.34 7.34 37.92
N ILE A 359 12.21 6.95 36.98
CA ILE A 359 13.61 7.42 36.89
C ILE A 359 13.64 8.85 36.34
N ASP A 360 12.89 9.12 35.28
CA ASP A 360 12.80 10.44 34.66
C ASP A 360 12.08 11.44 35.55
N GLN A 361 11.08 11.00 36.33
CA GLN A 361 10.42 11.83 37.35
C GLN A 361 11.40 12.37 38.40
N ARG A 362 12.40 11.59 38.81
CA ARG A 362 13.44 12.05 39.75
C ARG A 362 14.41 13.03 39.10
N ARG A 363 14.70 12.85 37.81
CA ARG A 363 15.61 13.71 37.02
C ARG A 363 14.96 15.03 36.60
N LEU A 364 13.62 15.07 36.52
CA LEU A 364 12.84 16.24 36.09
C LEU A 364 13.05 17.48 36.96
N TYR A 365 13.44 17.33 38.23
CA TYR A 365 13.78 18.45 39.11
C TYR A 365 15.21 18.96 38.92
N ASP A 366 16.12 18.08 38.47
CA ASP A 366 17.53 18.40 38.31
C ASP A 366 17.83 19.03 36.93
N ARG A 367 16.84 19.07 36.03
CA ARG A 367 16.85 19.79 34.75
C ARG A 367 16.10 21.11 34.89
#